data_AF-A0A2V5UUS6-F1
#
_entry.id   AF-A0A2V5UUS6-F1
#
_cell.length_a   1.000
_cell.length_b   1.000
_cell.length_c   1.000
_cell.angle_alpha   90.00
_cell.angle_beta   90.00
_cell.angle_gamma   90.00
#
_symmetry.space_group_name_H-M   'P 1'
#
loop_
_entity.id
_entity.type
_entity.pdbx_description
1 polymer ?
#
loop_
_entity_poly.entity_id
_entity_poly.type
_entity_poly.pdbx_seq_one_letter_code
_entity_poly.pdbx_strand_id
1 'polypeptide(L)'
;MEGLYHPDGQIDGEVYEYGSFIQSKMYQAGVTCSDCHDPHTLKLRATGNALCAQCHSAQKYATAKHRFHADGKAGSACVDCHMPAKNYMVVDARRDHSFRIPRPDLSVNFGTPNACNGCHQDKSPQWAENKRREWYGAEPRGYQRYAETLHAARARAQGAVDHLVAMSRNHGQPAIARATAVAELGNRLSQQTFNAVVDALNDPDPMVRVAALEALEQIPPEQRWEAAHKLLRDPMRVVRMRAAGLLAGVRSENLASAARADMEKASEEYLAAQRHNADDPAAQVNLGNFYAARGDGKRAEETYRAALDLDPNWVPAYVNLMKDGSSLLKRA
;
A
#
# COMPACT_ATOMS: atom_id res chain seq x y z
N MET A 1 -3.37 2.52 5.10
CA MET A 1 -1.88 2.50 5.18
C MET A 1 -1.33 3.56 6.16
N GLU A 2 -2.15 4.09 7.08
CA GLU A 2 -1.65 4.98 8.11
C GLU A 2 -0.66 4.22 9.01
N GLY A 3 0.48 4.84 9.33
CA GLY A 3 1.59 4.19 10.06
C GLY A 3 2.56 3.37 9.21
N LEU A 4 2.25 3.05 7.94
CA LEU A 4 3.19 2.38 7.04
C LEU A 4 3.94 3.35 6.12
N TYR A 5 3.26 4.42 5.69
CA TYR A 5 3.84 5.47 4.84
C TYR A 5 3.41 6.86 5.30
N HIS A 6 4.36 7.80 5.22
CA HIS A 6 4.07 9.23 5.28
C HIS A 6 3.14 9.64 4.12
N PRO A 7 2.43 10.78 4.20
CA PRO A 7 1.52 11.23 3.13
C PRO A 7 2.18 11.34 1.75
N ASP A 8 3.47 11.69 1.71
CA ASP A 8 4.24 11.75 0.47
C ASP A 8 4.67 10.38 -0.05
N GLY A 9 4.46 9.30 0.72
CA GLY A 9 4.82 7.93 0.38
C GLY A 9 6.24 7.53 0.77
N GLN A 10 6.95 8.36 1.55
CA GLN A 10 8.16 7.89 2.24
C GLN A 10 7.76 6.84 3.28
N ILE A 11 8.64 5.86 3.47
CA ILE A 11 8.37 4.75 4.37
C ILE A 11 8.31 5.26 5.82
N ASP A 12 7.27 4.83 6.54
CA ASP A 12 7.12 5.11 7.97
C ASP A 12 7.29 3.84 8.83
N GLY A 13 6.63 2.75 8.45
CA GLY A 13 6.68 1.45 9.11
C GLY A 13 7.41 0.38 8.29
N GLU A 14 7.36 -0.88 8.71
CA GLU A 14 7.99 -1.96 7.94
C GLU A 14 7.19 -2.30 6.67
N VAL A 15 7.77 -1.99 5.51
CA VAL A 15 7.15 -2.24 4.18
C VAL A 15 8.11 -2.91 3.18
N TYR A 16 9.24 -3.42 3.67
CA TYR A 16 10.24 -4.19 2.92
C TYR A 16 10.75 -3.55 1.62
N GLU A 17 10.73 -2.21 1.54
CA GLU A 17 11.25 -1.38 0.43
C GLU A 17 10.59 -1.56 -0.95
N TYR A 18 9.97 -2.71 -1.25
CA TYR A 18 9.36 -3.00 -2.54
C TYR A 18 8.23 -2.02 -2.88
N GLY A 19 7.38 -1.68 -1.89
CA GLY A 19 6.33 -0.69 -2.09
C GLY A 19 6.87 0.70 -2.44
N SER A 20 8.02 1.09 -1.89
CA SER A 20 8.74 2.30 -2.31
C SER A 20 9.31 2.18 -3.72
N PHE A 21 9.88 1.01 -4.06
CA PHE A 21 10.43 0.77 -5.39
C PHE A 21 9.40 0.93 -6.50
N ILE A 22 8.22 0.32 -6.37
CA ILE A 22 7.14 0.43 -7.38
C ILE A 22 6.57 1.85 -7.51
N GLN A 23 6.80 2.72 -6.52
CA GLN A 23 6.47 4.15 -6.56
C GLN A 23 7.52 4.99 -7.28
N SER A 24 8.68 4.45 -7.62
CA SER A 24 9.79 5.20 -8.19
C SER A 24 9.62 5.45 -9.69
N LYS A 25 10.23 6.52 -10.21
CA LYS A 25 10.36 6.71 -11.67
C LYS A 25 11.16 5.60 -12.34
N MET A 26 12.08 4.96 -11.60
CA MET A 26 12.94 3.90 -12.14
C MET A 26 12.11 2.66 -12.47
N TYR A 27 11.24 2.23 -11.55
CA TYR A 27 10.32 1.12 -11.80
C TYR A 27 9.40 1.39 -12.99
N GLN A 28 8.85 2.60 -13.08
CA GLN A 28 8.00 3.01 -14.22
C GLN A 28 8.76 3.06 -15.56
N ALA A 29 10.09 3.19 -15.52
CA ALA A 29 10.95 3.12 -16.69
C ALA A 29 11.44 1.69 -17.01
N GLY A 30 10.94 0.67 -16.29
CA GLY A 30 11.29 -0.74 -16.51
C GLY A 30 12.55 -1.21 -15.77
N VAL A 31 13.12 -0.39 -14.87
CA VAL A 31 14.24 -0.82 -14.02
C VAL A 31 13.75 -1.86 -13.02
N THR A 32 14.57 -2.89 -12.81
CA THR A 32 14.34 -4.02 -11.92
C THR A 32 15.36 -4.03 -10.78
N CYS A 33 15.10 -4.84 -9.75
CA CYS A 33 16.06 -5.06 -8.66
C CYS A 33 17.43 -5.51 -9.20
N SER A 34 17.41 -6.33 -10.26
CA SER A 34 18.59 -6.95 -10.84
C SER A 34 19.48 -5.99 -11.63
N ASP A 35 19.04 -4.77 -11.90
CA ASP A 35 19.87 -3.73 -12.54
C ASP A 35 20.82 -3.07 -11.52
N CYS A 36 20.47 -3.13 -10.23
CA CYS A 36 21.30 -2.59 -9.15
C CYS A 36 21.95 -3.68 -8.29
N HIS A 37 21.26 -4.81 -8.10
CA HIS A 37 21.71 -5.92 -7.27
C HIS A 37 22.03 -7.15 -8.12
N ASP A 38 23.03 -7.91 -7.70
CA ASP A 38 23.21 -9.26 -8.18
C ASP A 38 22.15 -10.19 -7.55
N PRO A 39 21.36 -10.95 -8.33
CA PRO A 39 20.22 -11.70 -7.81
C PRO A 39 20.59 -12.89 -6.93
N HIS A 40 21.85 -13.37 -6.97
CA HIS A 40 22.30 -14.53 -6.19
C HIS A 40 23.03 -14.12 -4.90
N THR A 41 23.77 -13.02 -4.96
CA THR A 41 24.59 -12.54 -3.83
C THR A 41 23.99 -11.35 -3.11
N LEU A 42 22.99 -10.69 -3.71
CA LEU A 42 22.36 -9.43 -3.28
C LEU A 42 23.31 -8.23 -3.22
N LYS A 43 24.59 -8.42 -3.58
CA LYS A 43 25.59 -7.36 -3.62
C LYS A 43 25.27 -6.36 -4.73
N LEU A 44 25.66 -5.11 -4.51
CA LEU A 44 25.53 -4.08 -5.53
C LEU A 44 26.42 -4.39 -6.73
N ARG A 45 25.92 -4.15 -7.94
CA ARG A 45 26.68 -4.33 -9.19
C ARG A 45 27.85 -3.35 -9.34
N ALA A 46 27.74 -2.18 -8.72
CA ALA A 46 28.78 -1.17 -8.66
C ALA A 46 28.77 -0.46 -7.30
N THR A 47 29.93 0.06 -6.89
CA THR A 47 30.10 0.67 -5.58
C THR A 47 29.80 2.17 -5.58
N GLY A 48 29.10 2.65 -4.55
CA GLY A 48 28.83 4.07 -4.33
C GLY A 48 28.09 4.70 -5.51
N ASN A 49 28.45 5.94 -5.86
CA ASN A 49 27.78 6.72 -6.91
C ASN A 49 27.89 6.10 -8.31
N ALA A 50 28.85 5.20 -8.54
CA ALA A 50 28.99 4.50 -9.81
C ALA A 50 27.74 3.67 -10.15
N LEU A 51 27.02 3.17 -9.14
CA LEU A 51 25.78 2.43 -9.33
C LEU A 51 24.70 3.27 -10.02
N CYS A 52 24.49 4.49 -9.54
CA CYS A 52 23.53 5.42 -10.13
C CYS A 52 24.03 5.93 -11.49
N ALA A 53 25.35 6.08 -11.64
CA ALA A 53 25.98 6.59 -12.85
C ALA A 53 25.92 5.64 -14.06
N GLN A 54 25.49 4.39 -13.86
CA GLN A 54 25.20 3.45 -14.95
C GLN A 54 24.15 4.00 -15.93
N CYS A 55 23.20 4.80 -15.42
CA CYS A 55 22.15 5.41 -16.23
C CYS A 55 22.08 6.94 -16.09
N HIS A 56 22.45 7.50 -14.92
CA HIS A 56 22.43 8.94 -14.69
C HIS A 56 23.79 9.56 -15.00
N SER A 57 23.84 10.51 -15.94
CA SER A 57 25.11 11.16 -16.33
C SER A 57 25.89 11.74 -15.14
N ALA A 58 27.06 11.15 -14.85
CA ALA A 58 27.96 11.63 -13.81
C ALA A 58 28.47 13.05 -14.10
N GLN A 59 28.70 13.38 -15.38
CA GLN A 59 29.11 14.73 -15.78
C GLN A 59 28.07 15.79 -15.41
N LYS A 60 26.78 15.42 -15.37
CA LYS A 60 25.69 16.31 -14.98
C LYS A 60 25.46 16.31 -13.47
N TYR A 61 25.37 15.12 -12.86
CA TYR A 61 24.87 14.97 -11.49
C TYR A 61 25.96 14.74 -10.44
N ALA A 62 27.11 14.17 -10.80
CA ALA A 62 28.22 13.99 -9.86
C ALA A 62 29.09 15.26 -9.74
N THR A 63 28.50 16.45 -9.88
CA THR A 63 29.23 17.72 -9.76
C THR A 63 29.03 18.35 -8.38
N ALA A 64 29.99 19.16 -7.93
CA ALA A 64 29.84 19.93 -6.69
C ALA A 64 28.61 20.85 -6.71
N LYS A 65 28.24 21.36 -7.90
CA LYS A 65 27.05 22.18 -8.13
C LYS A 65 25.72 21.42 -8.05
N HIS A 66 25.76 20.09 -7.97
CA HIS A 66 24.56 19.28 -7.72
C HIS A 66 24.53 18.74 -6.30
N ARG A 67 25.68 18.32 -5.76
CA ARG A 67 25.76 17.64 -4.46
C ARG A 67 25.83 18.61 -3.28
N PHE A 68 26.42 19.79 -3.48
CA PHE A 68 26.63 20.82 -2.44
C PHE A 68 27.37 20.33 -1.18
N HIS A 69 28.02 19.17 -1.27
CA HIS A 69 28.88 18.56 -0.27
C HIS A 69 30.20 18.18 -0.92
N ALA A 70 31.30 18.32 -0.17
CA ALA A 70 32.62 17.94 -0.65
C ALA A 70 32.72 16.42 -0.91
N ASP A 71 33.53 16.03 -1.88
CA ASP A 71 33.73 14.62 -2.22
C ASP A 71 34.20 13.80 -1.00
N GLY A 72 33.61 12.62 -0.83
CA GLY A 72 33.94 11.71 0.26
C GLY A 72 33.37 12.12 1.63
N LYS A 73 32.64 13.24 1.73
CA LYS A 73 31.90 13.61 2.94
C LYS A 73 30.47 13.05 2.93
N ALA A 74 29.87 12.94 4.11
CA ALA A 74 28.44 12.63 4.24
C ALA A 74 27.61 13.62 3.41
N GLY A 75 26.59 13.13 2.70
CA GLY A 75 25.77 13.93 1.78
C GLY A 75 26.32 14.02 0.35
N SER A 76 27.54 13.52 0.09
CA SER A 76 28.11 13.49 -1.26
C SER A 76 27.73 12.23 -2.07
N ALA A 77 27.12 11.24 -1.43
CA ALA A 77 26.60 10.05 -2.11
C ALA A 77 25.16 10.28 -2.61
N CYS A 78 24.84 9.79 -3.81
CA CYS A 78 23.49 9.91 -4.39
C CYS A 78 22.42 9.38 -3.42
N VAL A 79 22.73 8.25 -2.78
CA VAL A 79 21.83 7.56 -1.85
C VAL A 79 21.57 8.37 -0.56
N ASP A 80 22.42 9.31 -0.18
CA ASP A 80 22.21 10.08 1.05
C ASP A 80 21.03 11.04 0.93
N CYS A 81 20.78 11.56 -0.27
CA CYS A 81 19.68 12.46 -0.55
C CYS A 81 18.48 11.74 -1.19
N HIS A 82 18.74 10.82 -2.11
CA HIS A 82 17.69 10.20 -2.92
C HIS A 82 17.14 8.90 -2.34
N MET A 83 17.88 8.26 -1.42
CA MET A 83 17.47 7.03 -0.73
C MET A 83 17.77 7.16 0.77
N PRO A 84 17.17 8.14 1.47
CA PRO A 84 17.46 8.33 2.90
C PRO A 84 17.22 7.03 3.67
N ALA A 85 18.10 6.75 4.63
CA ALA A 85 17.97 5.57 5.48
C ALA A 85 17.03 5.84 6.66
N LYS A 86 16.25 4.84 7.04
CA LYS A 86 15.49 4.81 8.29
C LYS A 86 15.80 3.52 9.03
N ASN A 87 15.96 3.62 10.36
CA ASN A 87 16.13 2.45 11.21
C ASN A 87 14.76 1.90 11.59
N TYR A 88 14.50 0.65 11.22
CA TYR A 88 13.32 -0.10 11.60
C TYR A 88 13.67 -1.02 12.76
N MET A 89 12.75 -1.15 13.73
CA MET A 89 12.94 -1.97 14.92
C MET A 89 14.25 -1.68 15.67
N VAL A 90 14.71 -0.42 15.63
CA VAL A 90 15.96 0.10 16.24
C VAL A 90 17.26 -0.44 15.61
N VAL A 91 17.26 -1.62 15.00
CA VAL A 91 18.50 -2.33 14.59
C VAL A 91 18.69 -2.50 13.08
N ASP A 92 17.66 -2.26 12.27
CA ASP A 92 17.71 -2.53 10.83
C ASP A 92 17.62 -1.23 10.00
N ALA A 93 18.76 -0.75 9.53
CA ALA A 93 18.85 0.43 8.68
C ALA A 93 18.53 0.07 7.23
N ARG A 94 17.38 0.55 6.72
CA ARG A 94 16.98 0.35 5.32
C ARG A 94 16.88 1.68 4.59
N ARG A 95 17.28 1.68 3.32
CA ARG A 95 17.33 2.84 2.42
C ARG A 95 16.04 2.88 1.59
N ASP A 96 15.34 4.02 1.57
CA ASP A 96 14.10 4.16 0.79
C ASP A 96 14.34 3.98 -0.72
N HIS A 97 13.74 2.94 -1.31
CA HIS A 97 13.88 2.61 -2.74
C HIS A 97 12.96 3.42 -3.69
N SER A 98 12.37 4.51 -3.23
CA SER A 98 11.57 5.39 -4.10
C SER A 98 12.40 6.39 -4.91
N PHE A 99 13.71 6.53 -4.62
CA PHE A 99 14.69 7.35 -5.33
C PHE A 99 14.25 8.81 -5.52
N ARG A 100 13.66 9.39 -4.48
CA ARG A 100 12.95 10.68 -4.55
C ARG A 100 13.90 11.84 -4.76
N ILE A 101 13.44 12.86 -5.48
CA ILE A 101 14.06 14.18 -5.37
C ILE A 101 13.74 14.71 -3.97
N PRO A 102 14.72 15.21 -3.19
CA PRO A 102 14.46 15.78 -1.86
C PRO A 102 13.38 16.87 -1.89
N ARG A 103 12.39 16.75 -1.00
CA ARG A 103 11.23 17.66 -0.89
C ARG A 103 11.09 18.24 0.53
N PRO A 104 12.05 19.05 1.02
CA PRO A 104 11.91 19.71 2.32
C PRO A 104 10.70 20.66 2.38
N ASP A 105 10.16 21.13 1.25
CA ASP A 105 8.88 21.83 1.18
C ASP A 105 7.70 20.99 1.70
N LEU A 106 7.69 19.68 1.44
CA LEU A 106 6.68 18.77 1.99
C LEU A 106 6.86 18.58 3.50
N SER A 107 8.10 18.65 4.00
CA SER A 107 8.36 18.67 5.45
C SER A 107 7.82 19.92 6.11
N VAL A 108 7.98 21.09 5.48
CA VAL A 108 7.44 22.36 5.98
C VAL A 108 5.92 22.31 6.04
N ASN A 109 5.27 21.82 4.99
CA ASN A 109 3.81 21.87 4.88
C ASN A 109 3.10 20.75 5.64
N PHE A 110 3.68 19.54 5.67
CA PHE A 110 2.99 18.32 6.10
C PHE A 110 3.74 17.54 7.19
N GLY A 111 4.89 18.03 7.65
CA GLY A 111 5.68 17.37 8.69
C GLY A 111 6.33 16.05 8.27
N THR A 112 6.45 15.77 6.96
CA THR A 112 7.15 14.57 6.47
C THR A 112 8.66 14.67 6.69
N PRO A 113 9.41 13.56 6.80
CA PRO A 113 10.86 13.61 6.90
C PRO A 113 11.49 14.16 5.61
N ASN A 114 12.72 14.67 5.70
CA ASN A 114 13.54 14.98 4.51
C ASN A 114 15.00 14.61 4.74
N ALA A 115 15.70 14.37 3.63
CA ALA A 115 17.08 13.92 3.65
C ALA A 115 18.05 14.92 4.31
N CYS A 116 17.80 16.23 4.24
CA CYS A 116 18.68 17.24 4.81
C CYS A 116 18.67 17.18 6.35
N ASN A 117 17.47 17.16 6.95
CA ASN A 117 17.32 17.16 8.39
C ASN A 117 17.68 15.82 9.05
N GLY A 118 17.88 14.75 8.27
CA GLY A 118 18.45 13.49 8.79
C GLY A 118 19.88 13.67 9.33
N CYS A 119 20.68 14.53 8.69
CA CYS A 119 22.03 14.87 9.14
C CYS A 119 22.09 16.24 9.86
N HIS A 120 21.26 17.20 9.47
CA HIS A 120 21.20 18.54 10.05
C HIS A 120 20.05 18.67 11.05
N GLN A 121 20.17 17.96 12.17
CA GLN A 121 19.12 17.86 13.20
C GLN A 121 18.92 19.17 13.99
N ASP A 122 19.93 20.04 14.00
CA ASP A 122 19.89 21.37 14.64
C ASP A 122 19.21 22.45 13.76
N LYS A 123 18.83 22.09 12.53
CA LYS A 123 18.20 23.00 11.56
C LYS A 123 16.73 22.68 11.40
N SER A 124 15.94 23.71 11.07
CA SER A 124 14.52 23.53 10.77
C SER A 124 14.30 23.00 9.34
N PRO A 125 13.13 22.40 9.05
CA PRO A 125 12.72 22.10 7.67
C PRO A 125 12.72 23.33 6.76
N GLN A 126 12.36 24.50 7.29
CA GLN A 126 12.37 25.75 6.54
C GLN A 126 13.80 26.13 6.10
N TRP A 127 14.81 25.87 6.93
CA TRP A 127 16.21 26.08 6.54
C TRP A 127 16.59 25.20 5.34
N ALA A 128 16.18 23.92 5.37
CA ALA A 128 16.46 22.99 4.27
C ALA A 128 15.76 23.42 2.97
N GLU A 129 14.50 23.85 3.05
CA GLU A 129 13.78 24.37 1.89
C GLU A 129 14.39 25.66 1.34
N ASN A 130 14.85 26.57 2.21
CA ASN A 130 15.53 27.78 1.79
C ASN A 130 16.83 27.46 1.05
N LYS A 131 17.64 26.51 1.55
CA LYS A 131 18.86 26.06 0.86
C LYS A 131 18.57 25.40 -0.47
N ARG A 132 17.54 24.56 -0.54
CA ARG A 132 17.09 23.96 -1.79
C ARG A 132 16.66 25.03 -2.81
N ARG A 133 15.94 26.07 -2.39
CA ARG A 133 15.57 27.21 -3.25
C ARG A 133 16.79 28.00 -3.72
N GLU A 134 17.73 28.29 -2.83
CA GLU A 134 18.98 28.98 -3.15
C GLU A 134 19.77 28.23 -4.24
N TRP A 135 19.84 26.89 -4.13
CA TRP A 135 20.64 26.05 -5.03
C TRP A 135 19.98 25.73 -6.36
N TYR A 136 18.67 25.47 -6.36
CA TYR A 136 17.97 24.94 -7.54
C TYR A 136 16.86 25.86 -8.08
N GLY A 137 16.47 26.89 -7.34
CA GLY A 137 15.48 27.91 -7.72
C GLY A 137 14.05 27.38 -7.77
N ALA A 138 13.74 26.56 -8.78
CA ALA A 138 12.39 26.08 -9.06
C ALA A 138 11.90 25.07 -8.01
N GLU A 139 10.58 24.99 -7.82
CA GLU A 139 9.96 23.96 -6.99
C GLU A 139 10.21 22.56 -7.60
N PRO A 140 10.63 21.56 -6.80
CA PRO A 140 10.95 20.25 -7.35
C PRO A 140 9.66 19.53 -7.73
N ARG A 141 9.39 19.42 -9.02
CA ARG A 141 8.29 18.59 -9.52
C ARG A 141 8.72 17.13 -9.60
N GLY A 142 8.57 16.43 -8.47
CA GLY A 142 8.75 14.98 -8.36
C GLY A 142 7.66 14.19 -9.10
N TYR A 143 7.81 12.86 -9.12
CA TYR A 143 6.76 11.96 -9.63
C TYR A 143 5.60 11.85 -8.65
N GLN A 144 5.91 11.80 -7.35
CA GLN A 144 4.98 11.60 -6.26
C GLN A 144 4.27 12.92 -5.90
N ARG A 145 3.19 13.24 -6.63
CA ARG A 145 2.43 14.51 -6.42
C ARG A 145 1.13 14.29 -5.63
N TYR A 146 1.09 13.26 -4.81
CA TYR A 146 -0.09 12.86 -4.02
C TYR A 146 -0.01 13.26 -2.54
N ALA A 147 1.12 13.82 -2.10
CA ALA A 147 1.38 14.15 -0.69
C ALA A 147 0.28 15.01 -0.07
N GLU A 148 -0.06 16.10 -0.74
CA GLU A 148 -1.08 17.05 -0.30
C GLU A 148 -2.46 16.41 -0.22
N THR A 149 -2.86 15.66 -1.26
CA THR A 149 -4.15 14.96 -1.29
C THR A 149 -4.28 13.95 -0.15
N LEU A 150 -3.26 13.11 0.06
CA LEU A 150 -3.30 12.11 1.12
C LEU A 150 -3.21 12.75 2.52
N HIS A 151 -2.45 13.83 2.67
CA HIS A 151 -2.40 14.59 3.91
C HIS A 151 -3.77 15.20 4.25
N ALA A 152 -4.37 15.91 3.28
CA ALA A 152 -5.71 16.50 3.42
C ALA A 152 -6.78 15.46 3.73
N ALA A 153 -6.72 14.28 3.10
CA ALA A 153 -7.61 13.16 3.37
C ALA A 153 -7.50 12.70 4.83
N ARG A 154 -6.28 12.43 5.32
CA ARG A 154 -6.04 11.99 6.71
C ARG A 154 -6.47 13.04 7.74
N ALA A 155 -6.24 14.32 7.43
CA ALA A 155 -6.71 15.44 8.24
C ALA A 155 -8.23 15.71 8.13
N ARG A 156 -8.96 14.98 7.28
CA ARG A 156 -10.39 15.18 6.98
C ARG A 156 -10.71 16.62 6.55
N ALA A 157 -9.80 17.23 5.79
CA ALA A 157 -9.98 18.59 5.28
C ALA A 157 -11.16 18.69 4.30
N GLN A 158 -11.75 19.89 4.20
CA GLN A 158 -12.78 20.18 3.22
C GLN A 158 -12.24 20.01 1.79
N GLY A 159 -13.04 19.45 0.88
CA GLY A 159 -12.63 19.20 -0.51
C GLY A 159 -11.70 17.99 -0.71
N ALA A 160 -11.28 17.31 0.37
CA ALA A 160 -10.40 16.14 0.27
C ALA A 160 -11.02 15.01 -0.58
N VAL A 161 -12.35 14.85 -0.56
CA VAL A 161 -13.06 13.85 -1.38
C VAL A 161 -12.85 14.10 -2.87
N ASP A 162 -13.01 15.34 -3.35
CA ASP A 162 -12.83 15.67 -4.76
C ASP A 162 -11.38 15.41 -5.21
N HIS A 163 -10.41 15.76 -4.36
CA HIS A 163 -9.00 15.47 -4.62
C HIS A 163 -8.70 13.96 -4.64
N LEU A 164 -9.28 13.18 -3.74
CA LEU A 164 -9.16 11.72 -3.72
C LEU A 164 -9.74 11.08 -4.99
N VAL A 165 -10.93 11.53 -5.42
CA VAL A 165 -11.56 11.06 -6.67
C VAL A 165 -10.66 11.38 -7.86
N ALA A 166 -10.18 12.63 -7.99
CA ALA A 166 -9.28 13.01 -9.07
C ALA A 166 -7.96 12.22 -9.05
N MET A 167 -7.40 11.98 -7.87
CA MET A 167 -6.17 11.22 -7.69
C MET A 167 -6.34 9.74 -8.04
N SER A 168 -7.45 9.12 -7.66
CA SER A 168 -7.73 7.70 -7.94
C SER A 168 -7.71 7.37 -9.44
N ARG A 169 -8.07 8.34 -10.29
CA ARG A 169 -8.10 8.24 -11.75
C ARG A 169 -6.82 8.73 -12.45
N ASN A 170 -5.85 9.25 -11.69
CA ASN A 170 -4.65 9.84 -12.26
C ASN A 170 -3.56 8.78 -12.50
N HIS A 171 -3.57 8.15 -13.67
CA HIS A 171 -2.56 7.16 -14.08
C HIS A 171 -1.12 7.70 -14.16
N GLY A 172 -0.93 9.02 -14.04
CA GLY A 172 0.39 9.64 -13.85
C GLY A 172 0.95 9.51 -12.43
N GLN A 173 0.24 8.86 -11.52
CA GLN A 173 0.67 8.54 -10.15
C GLN A 173 0.84 7.03 -9.97
N PRO A 174 1.71 6.58 -9.03
CA PRO A 174 1.86 5.17 -8.70
C PRO A 174 0.54 4.49 -8.33
N ALA A 175 0.37 3.23 -8.72
CA ALA A 175 -0.83 2.46 -8.41
C ALA A 175 -1.12 2.35 -6.91
N ILE A 176 -0.09 2.17 -6.07
CA ILE A 176 -0.26 2.12 -4.61
C ILE A 176 -0.84 3.43 -4.04
N ALA A 177 -0.47 4.58 -4.61
CA ALA A 177 -1.04 5.86 -4.21
C ALA A 177 -2.51 5.95 -4.63
N ARG A 178 -2.84 5.57 -5.88
CA ARG A 178 -4.23 5.52 -6.37
C ARG A 178 -5.09 4.56 -5.54
N ALA A 179 -4.58 3.36 -5.25
CA ALA A 179 -5.23 2.37 -4.40
C ALA A 179 -5.47 2.90 -2.98
N THR A 180 -4.50 3.63 -2.42
CA THR A 180 -4.68 4.33 -1.13
C THR A 180 -5.81 5.35 -1.21
N ALA A 181 -5.90 6.12 -2.31
CA ALA A 181 -7.00 7.06 -2.49
C ALA A 181 -8.37 6.36 -2.55
N VAL A 182 -8.45 5.21 -3.23
CA VAL A 182 -9.68 4.39 -3.28
C VAL A 182 -10.06 3.85 -1.90
N ALA A 183 -9.09 3.36 -1.12
CA ALA A 183 -9.34 2.91 0.25
C ALA A 183 -9.86 4.06 1.15
N GLU A 184 -9.30 5.26 1.02
CA GLU A 184 -9.79 6.46 1.71
C GLU A 184 -11.22 6.84 1.28
N LEU A 185 -11.57 6.69 0.00
CA LEU A 185 -12.93 6.92 -0.49
C LEU A 185 -13.94 5.94 0.13
N GLY A 186 -13.56 4.67 0.30
CA GLY A 186 -14.38 3.64 0.95
C GLY A 186 -14.74 3.97 2.41
N ASN A 187 -13.87 4.70 3.11
CA ASN A 187 -14.12 5.16 4.49
C ASN A 187 -15.06 6.38 4.56
N ARG A 188 -15.48 6.94 3.41
CA ARG A 188 -16.27 8.17 3.28
C ARG A 188 -17.43 7.94 2.31
N LEU A 189 -18.23 6.90 2.54
CA LEU A 189 -19.31 6.50 1.63
C LEU A 189 -20.31 7.65 1.39
N SER A 190 -20.45 7.99 0.12
CA SER A 190 -21.45 8.88 -0.46
C SER A 190 -21.71 8.40 -1.88
N GLN A 191 -22.73 8.93 -2.57
CA GLN A 191 -22.97 8.56 -3.97
C GLN A 191 -21.74 8.84 -4.86
N GLN A 192 -21.02 9.95 -4.60
CA GLN A 192 -19.83 10.32 -5.35
C GLN A 192 -18.68 9.36 -5.11
N THR A 193 -18.40 9.01 -3.85
CA THR A 193 -17.28 8.12 -3.52
C THR A 193 -17.59 6.68 -3.95
N PHE A 194 -18.84 6.25 -3.84
CA PHE A 194 -19.30 4.96 -4.37
C PHE A 194 -19.05 4.86 -5.88
N ASN A 195 -19.45 5.86 -6.66
CA ASN A 195 -19.18 5.86 -8.10
C ASN A 195 -17.68 5.78 -8.41
N ALA A 196 -16.85 6.53 -7.68
CA ALA A 196 -15.40 6.48 -7.85
C ALA A 196 -14.79 5.11 -7.48
N VAL A 197 -15.29 4.45 -6.43
CA VAL A 197 -14.89 3.09 -6.04
C VAL A 197 -15.31 2.07 -7.11
N VAL A 198 -16.53 2.17 -7.64
CA VAL A 198 -17.01 1.28 -8.72
C VAL A 198 -16.19 1.48 -10.00
N ASP A 199 -15.85 2.71 -10.37
CA ASP A 199 -14.98 2.98 -11.51
C ASP A 199 -13.60 2.32 -11.34
N ALA A 200 -13.04 2.38 -10.12
CA ALA A 200 -11.75 1.80 -9.78
C ALA A 200 -11.69 0.26 -9.90
N LEU A 201 -12.84 -0.44 -9.89
CA LEU A 201 -12.90 -1.88 -10.21
C LEU A 201 -12.44 -2.20 -11.65
N ASN A 202 -12.37 -1.20 -12.53
CA ASN A 202 -11.92 -1.36 -13.91
C ASN A 202 -10.50 -0.80 -14.14
N ASP A 203 -9.79 -0.37 -13.09
CA ASP A 203 -8.41 0.15 -13.23
C ASP A 203 -7.49 -0.94 -13.82
N PRO A 204 -6.58 -0.58 -14.75
CA PRO A 204 -5.64 -1.54 -15.33
C PRO A 204 -4.76 -2.23 -14.28
N ASP A 205 -4.46 -1.56 -13.17
CA ASP A 205 -3.62 -2.11 -12.11
C ASP A 205 -4.46 -2.93 -11.10
N PRO A 206 -4.11 -4.21 -10.86
CA PRO A 206 -4.85 -5.06 -9.93
C PRO A 206 -4.86 -4.56 -8.48
N MET A 207 -3.85 -3.79 -8.06
CA MET A 207 -3.81 -3.25 -6.70
C MET A 207 -4.94 -2.24 -6.47
N VAL A 208 -5.27 -1.45 -7.49
CA VAL A 208 -6.38 -0.49 -7.44
C VAL A 208 -7.72 -1.22 -7.45
N ARG A 209 -7.85 -2.28 -8.26
CA ARG A 209 -9.05 -3.13 -8.26
C ARG A 209 -9.28 -3.84 -6.93
N VAL A 210 -8.21 -4.35 -6.30
CA VAL A 210 -8.27 -4.94 -4.96
C VAL A 210 -8.76 -3.90 -3.96
N ALA A 211 -8.14 -2.70 -3.92
CA ALA A 211 -8.55 -1.62 -3.01
C ALA A 211 -10.02 -1.23 -3.19
N ALA A 212 -10.53 -1.23 -4.43
CA ALA A 212 -11.94 -1.00 -4.72
C ALA A 212 -12.84 -2.10 -4.14
N LEU A 213 -12.46 -3.38 -4.27
CA LEU A 213 -13.21 -4.49 -3.67
C LEU A 213 -13.24 -4.39 -2.14
N GLU A 214 -12.16 -3.95 -1.49
CA GLU A 214 -12.14 -3.77 -0.02
C GLU A 214 -13.04 -2.61 0.41
N ALA A 215 -13.02 -1.50 -0.36
CA ALA A 215 -13.88 -0.36 -0.10
C ALA A 215 -15.38 -0.72 -0.16
N LEU A 216 -15.76 -1.73 -0.95
CA LEU A 216 -17.12 -2.24 -1.05
C LEU A 216 -17.54 -3.15 0.13
N GLU A 217 -16.64 -3.52 1.04
CA GLU A 217 -17.05 -4.24 2.26
C GLU A 217 -17.98 -3.41 3.15
N GLN A 218 -17.91 -2.08 3.03
CA GLN A 218 -18.70 -1.14 3.82
C GLN A 218 -20.16 -1.01 3.35
N ILE A 219 -20.51 -1.54 2.17
CA ILE A 219 -21.88 -1.52 1.65
C ILE A 219 -22.61 -2.85 1.91
N PRO A 220 -23.96 -2.89 1.91
CA PRO A 220 -24.72 -4.11 2.12
C PRO A 220 -24.44 -5.22 1.07
N PRO A 221 -24.45 -6.52 1.45
CA PRO A 221 -24.13 -7.63 0.55
C PRO A 221 -24.92 -7.67 -0.76
N GLU A 222 -26.19 -7.30 -0.73
CA GLU A 222 -27.07 -7.28 -1.91
C GLU A 222 -26.60 -6.29 -2.98
N GLN A 223 -25.95 -5.19 -2.60
CA GLN A 223 -25.42 -4.19 -3.54
C GLN A 223 -24.03 -4.58 -4.07
N ARG A 224 -23.29 -5.44 -3.34
CA ARG A 224 -21.94 -5.87 -3.75
C ARG A 224 -21.95 -6.71 -5.01
N TRP A 225 -22.99 -7.53 -5.20
CA TRP A 225 -23.08 -8.41 -6.36
C TRP A 225 -23.08 -7.64 -7.68
N GLU A 226 -23.98 -6.66 -7.81
CA GLU A 226 -24.09 -5.84 -9.03
C GLU A 226 -22.78 -5.08 -9.33
N ALA A 227 -22.10 -4.60 -8.29
CA ALA A 227 -20.83 -3.89 -8.44
C ALA A 227 -19.68 -4.82 -8.86
N ALA A 228 -19.54 -5.99 -8.23
CA ALA A 228 -18.28 -6.73 -8.22
C ALA A 228 -18.30 -8.13 -8.88
N HIS A 229 -19.45 -8.69 -9.26
CA HIS A 229 -19.51 -10.09 -9.73
C HIS A 229 -18.60 -10.38 -10.95
N LYS A 230 -18.38 -9.40 -11.83
CA LYS A 230 -17.49 -9.56 -13.00
C LYS A 230 -16.04 -9.87 -12.60
N LEU A 231 -15.61 -9.42 -11.43
CA LEU A 231 -14.24 -9.58 -10.93
C LEU A 231 -13.94 -11.01 -10.47
N LEU A 232 -14.96 -11.88 -10.38
CA LEU A 232 -14.78 -13.34 -10.22
C LEU A 232 -14.06 -13.96 -11.43
N ARG A 233 -14.03 -13.26 -12.57
CA ARG A 233 -13.30 -13.66 -13.79
C ARG A 233 -12.07 -12.79 -14.09
N ASP A 234 -11.63 -11.95 -13.14
CA ASP A 234 -10.47 -11.09 -13.33
C ASP A 234 -9.24 -11.92 -13.73
N PRO A 235 -8.37 -11.45 -14.66
CA PRO A 235 -7.16 -12.18 -15.04
C PRO A 235 -6.24 -12.45 -13.84
N MET A 236 -6.22 -11.56 -12.85
CA MET A 236 -5.36 -11.67 -11.67
C MET A 236 -6.04 -12.47 -10.57
N ARG A 237 -5.39 -13.55 -10.13
CA ARG A 237 -5.90 -14.45 -9.07
C ARG A 237 -6.23 -13.70 -7.78
N VAL A 238 -5.40 -12.73 -7.38
CA VAL A 238 -5.63 -11.93 -6.16
C VAL A 238 -6.95 -11.15 -6.21
N VAL A 239 -7.33 -10.65 -7.39
CA VAL A 239 -8.59 -9.90 -7.57
C VAL A 239 -9.77 -10.86 -7.50
N ARG A 240 -9.69 -12.03 -8.14
CA ARG A 240 -10.74 -13.08 -8.04
C ARG A 240 -10.96 -13.54 -6.61
N MET A 241 -9.88 -13.82 -5.88
CA MET A 241 -9.94 -14.21 -4.47
C MET A 241 -10.58 -13.13 -3.60
N ARG A 242 -10.22 -11.86 -3.81
CA ARG A 242 -10.81 -10.74 -3.07
C ARG A 242 -12.29 -10.58 -3.38
N ALA A 243 -12.69 -10.73 -4.64
CA ALA A 243 -14.09 -10.71 -5.07
C ALA A 243 -14.88 -11.87 -4.43
N ALA A 244 -14.31 -13.08 -4.39
CA ALA A 244 -14.95 -14.23 -3.74
C ALA A 244 -15.17 -14.00 -2.24
N GLY A 245 -14.19 -13.43 -1.53
CA GLY A 245 -14.34 -13.06 -0.13
C GLY A 245 -15.44 -12.01 0.09
N LEU A 246 -15.44 -10.94 -0.71
CA LEU A 246 -16.43 -9.86 -0.65
C LEU A 246 -17.87 -10.38 -0.88
N LEU A 247 -18.03 -11.30 -1.82
CA LEU A 247 -19.31 -11.84 -2.28
C LEU A 247 -19.72 -13.12 -1.54
N ALA A 248 -18.95 -13.56 -0.54
CA ALA A 248 -19.20 -14.82 0.16
C ALA A 248 -20.61 -14.90 0.77
N GLY A 249 -21.14 -13.78 1.23
CA GLY A 249 -22.50 -13.67 1.79
C GLY A 249 -23.62 -13.45 0.77
N VAL A 250 -23.31 -13.41 -0.53
CA VAL A 250 -24.36 -13.35 -1.56
C VAL A 250 -24.96 -14.74 -1.75
N ARG A 251 -26.28 -14.82 -1.61
CA ARG A 251 -27.06 -16.06 -1.74
C ARG A 251 -26.99 -16.61 -3.17
N SER A 252 -26.22 -17.68 -3.34
CA SER A 252 -25.93 -18.30 -4.63
C SER A 252 -27.13 -18.95 -5.32
N GLU A 253 -28.22 -19.21 -4.57
CA GLU A 253 -29.42 -19.88 -5.07
C GLU A 253 -30.16 -19.02 -6.11
N ASN A 254 -30.05 -17.70 -5.97
CA ASN A 254 -30.69 -16.72 -6.86
C ASN A 254 -29.84 -16.37 -8.09
N LEU A 255 -28.62 -16.91 -8.18
CA LEU A 255 -27.70 -16.63 -9.27
C LEU A 255 -27.96 -17.55 -10.47
N ALA A 256 -27.77 -17.01 -11.68
CA ALA A 256 -27.70 -17.82 -12.89
C ALA A 256 -26.59 -18.88 -12.79
N SER A 257 -26.74 -20.02 -13.46
CA SER A 257 -25.81 -21.15 -13.38
C SER A 257 -24.35 -20.79 -13.66
N ALA A 258 -24.11 -19.96 -14.69
CA ALA A 258 -22.77 -19.49 -15.03
C ALA A 258 -22.14 -18.64 -13.92
N ALA A 259 -22.92 -17.73 -13.32
CA ALA A 259 -22.45 -16.89 -12.23
C ALA A 259 -22.15 -17.68 -10.95
N ARG A 260 -22.94 -18.73 -10.69
CA ARG A 260 -22.68 -19.66 -9.59
C ARG A 260 -21.35 -20.40 -9.78
N ALA A 261 -21.08 -20.89 -10.99
CA ALA A 261 -19.82 -21.57 -11.31
C ALA A 261 -18.60 -20.64 -11.15
N ASP A 262 -18.71 -19.36 -11.57
CA ASP A 262 -17.64 -18.38 -11.37
C ASP A 262 -17.37 -18.14 -9.88
N MET A 263 -18.45 -18.00 -9.09
CA MET A 263 -18.36 -17.80 -7.65
C MET A 263 -17.69 -18.99 -6.98
N GLU A 264 -18.11 -20.22 -7.30
CA GLU A 264 -17.52 -21.45 -6.77
C GLU A 264 -16.02 -21.54 -7.09
N LYS A 265 -15.64 -21.34 -8.36
CA LYS A 265 -14.24 -21.37 -8.78
C LYS A 265 -13.37 -20.35 -8.03
N ALA A 266 -13.80 -19.10 -7.95
CA ALA A 266 -13.04 -18.06 -7.24
C ALA A 266 -13.00 -18.32 -5.71
N SER A 267 -14.05 -18.93 -5.16
CA SER A 267 -14.09 -19.33 -3.76
C SER A 267 -13.12 -20.46 -3.44
N GLU A 268 -12.98 -21.43 -4.34
CA GLU A 268 -11.96 -22.48 -4.21
C GLU A 268 -10.55 -21.88 -4.21
N GLU A 269 -10.28 -20.91 -5.09
CA GLU A 269 -8.99 -20.20 -5.10
C GLU A 269 -8.71 -19.46 -3.78
N TYR A 270 -9.74 -18.82 -3.20
CA TYR A 270 -9.66 -18.13 -1.90
C TYR A 270 -9.40 -19.13 -0.77
N LEU A 271 -10.23 -20.17 -0.66
CA LEU A 271 -10.12 -21.19 0.39
C LEU A 271 -8.78 -21.93 0.32
N ALA A 272 -8.30 -22.25 -0.89
CA ALA A 272 -7.00 -22.89 -1.09
C ALA A 272 -5.85 -21.99 -0.62
N ALA A 273 -5.93 -20.68 -0.85
CA ALA A 273 -4.92 -19.74 -0.38
C ALA A 273 -4.90 -19.63 1.16
N GLN A 274 -6.06 -19.55 1.81
CA GLN A 274 -6.10 -19.51 3.28
C GLN A 274 -5.61 -20.83 3.89
N ARG A 275 -5.94 -21.98 3.28
CA ARG A 275 -5.43 -23.29 3.73
C ARG A 275 -3.93 -23.47 3.53
N HIS A 276 -3.34 -22.80 2.55
CA HIS A 276 -1.89 -22.82 2.38
C HIS A 276 -1.17 -22.13 3.54
N ASN A 277 -1.80 -21.11 4.14
CA ASN A 277 -1.30 -20.38 5.31
C ASN A 277 -2.02 -20.84 6.59
N ALA A 278 -2.39 -22.12 6.69
CA ALA A 278 -3.21 -22.62 7.80
C ALA A 278 -2.52 -22.53 9.18
N ASP A 279 -1.22 -22.27 9.21
CA ASP A 279 -0.39 -22.00 10.38
C ASP A 279 -0.45 -20.53 10.87
N ASP A 280 -1.15 -19.65 10.16
CA ASP A 280 -1.39 -18.26 10.56
C ASP A 280 -2.80 -18.09 11.18
N PRO A 281 -2.93 -17.60 12.44
CA PRO A 281 -4.22 -17.28 13.05
C PRO A 281 -5.09 -16.35 12.19
N ALA A 282 -4.49 -15.43 11.45
CA ALA A 282 -5.22 -14.52 10.55
C ALA A 282 -5.91 -15.30 9.41
N ALA A 283 -5.23 -16.30 8.84
CA ALA A 283 -5.81 -17.13 7.78
C ALA A 283 -6.98 -17.99 8.29
N GLN A 284 -6.86 -18.51 9.52
CA GLN A 284 -7.96 -19.23 10.18
C GLN A 284 -9.18 -18.33 10.42
N VAL A 285 -8.96 -17.09 10.91
CA VAL A 285 -10.05 -16.11 11.05
C VAL A 285 -10.68 -15.75 9.70
N ASN A 286 -9.88 -15.61 8.64
CA ASN A 286 -10.38 -15.35 7.29
C ASN A 286 -11.27 -16.50 6.77
N LEU A 287 -10.86 -17.75 6.98
CA LEU A 287 -11.70 -18.92 6.68
C LEU A 287 -13.01 -18.87 7.45
N GLY A 288 -12.95 -18.55 8.74
CA GLY A 288 -14.14 -18.46 9.58
C GLY A 288 -15.11 -17.39 9.11
N ASN A 289 -14.60 -16.19 8.81
CA ASN A 289 -15.40 -15.09 8.27
C ASN A 289 -16.09 -15.49 6.95
N PHE A 290 -15.36 -16.23 6.09
CA PHE A 290 -15.89 -16.71 4.82
C PHE A 290 -17.01 -17.75 5.01
N TYR A 291 -16.84 -18.69 5.95
CA TYR A 291 -17.87 -19.68 6.28
C TYR A 291 -19.08 -19.04 6.96
N ALA A 292 -18.86 -18.12 7.90
CA ALA A 292 -19.92 -17.37 8.57
C ALA A 292 -20.74 -16.55 7.57
N ALA A 293 -20.09 -15.87 6.63
CA ALA A 293 -20.78 -15.13 5.57
C ALA A 293 -21.72 -16.02 4.74
N ARG A 294 -21.35 -17.29 4.53
CA ARG A 294 -22.17 -18.30 3.83
C ARG A 294 -23.25 -18.95 4.69
N GLY A 295 -23.37 -18.57 5.96
CA GLY A 295 -24.29 -19.19 6.92
C GLY A 295 -23.81 -20.54 7.47
N ASP A 296 -22.53 -20.91 7.25
CA ASP A 296 -21.95 -22.13 7.82
C ASP A 296 -21.27 -21.85 9.17
N GLY A 297 -22.11 -21.59 10.18
CA GLY A 297 -21.64 -21.25 11.52
C GLY A 297 -20.81 -22.35 12.18
N LYS A 298 -21.03 -23.62 11.82
CA LYS A 298 -20.25 -24.74 12.37
C LYS A 298 -18.79 -24.67 11.93
N ARG A 299 -18.54 -24.58 10.61
CA ARG A 299 -17.15 -24.45 10.10
C ARG A 299 -16.52 -23.11 10.50
N ALA A 300 -17.33 -22.06 10.63
CA ALA A 300 -16.86 -20.78 11.15
C ALA A 300 -16.30 -20.92 12.57
N GLU A 301 -17.06 -21.51 13.49
CA GLU A 301 -16.61 -21.73 14.87
C GLU A 301 -15.36 -22.62 14.94
N GLU A 302 -15.31 -23.71 14.17
CA GLU A 302 -14.15 -24.62 14.12
C GLU A 302 -12.86 -23.87 13.72
N THR A 303 -12.94 -23.00 12.72
CA THR A 303 -11.77 -22.24 12.23
C THR A 303 -11.38 -21.10 13.16
N TYR A 304 -12.33 -20.39 13.78
CA TYR A 304 -11.97 -19.40 14.81
C TYR A 304 -11.30 -20.06 16.03
N ARG A 305 -11.74 -21.26 16.43
CA ARG A 305 -11.08 -22.02 17.50
C ARG A 305 -9.67 -22.46 17.09
N ALA A 306 -9.49 -22.92 15.86
CA ALA A 306 -8.16 -23.23 15.34
C ALA A 306 -7.21 -22.01 15.37
N ALA A 307 -7.73 -20.79 15.14
CA ALA A 307 -6.94 -19.57 15.32
C ALA A 307 -6.47 -19.38 16.77
N LEU A 308 -7.31 -19.69 17.76
CA LEU A 308 -6.99 -19.61 19.18
C LEU A 308 -6.06 -20.74 19.66
N ASP A 309 -6.10 -21.90 19.00
CA ASP A 309 -5.14 -22.98 19.24
C ASP A 309 -3.73 -22.60 18.76
N LEU A 310 -3.63 -21.81 17.68
CA LEU A 310 -2.36 -21.27 17.17
C LEU A 310 -1.85 -20.10 18.04
N ASP A 311 -2.73 -19.15 18.38
CA ASP A 311 -2.42 -18.04 19.28
C ASP A 311 -3.61 -17.76 20.23
N PRO A 312 -3.50 -18.16 21.51
CA PRO A 312 -4.53 -17.92 22.51
C PRO A 312 -4.87 -16.44 22.76
N ASN A 313 -4.02 -15.50 22.33
CA ASN A 313 -4.25 -14.06 22.49
C ASN A 313 -4.77 -13.39 21.21
N TRP A 314 -5.11 -14.15 20.16
CA TRP A 314 -5.58 -13.61 18.89
C TRP A 314 -7.00 -13.00 19.00
N VAL A 315 -7.06 -11.72 19.39
CA VAL A 315 -8.29 -10.95 19.63
C VAL A 315 -9.35 -11.10 18.52
N PRO A 316 -9.01 -11.06 17.21
CA PRO A 316 -10.02 -11.18 16.16
C PRO A 316 -10.86 -12.46 16.24
N ALA A 317 -10.30 -13.59 16.69
CA ALA A 317 -11.04 -14.84 16.81
C ALA A 317 -12.13 -14.77 17.89
N TYR A 318 -11.83 -14.19 19.06
CA TYR A 318 -12.82 -13.96 20.11
C TYR A 318 -13.95 -13.04 19.65
N VAL A 319 -13.62 -11.96 18.95
CA VAL A 319 -14.61 -11.00 18.43
C VAL A 319 -15.61 -11.69 17.52
N ASN A 320 -15.15 -12.57 16.62
CA ASN A 320 -16.05 -13.27 15.70
C ASN A 320 -16.84 -14.40 16.37
N LEU A 321 -16.23 -15.15 17.28
CA LEU A 321 -16.95 -16.17 18.05
C LEU A 321 -18.11 -15.59 18.88
N MET A 322 -17.94 -14.39 19.45
CA MET A 322 -19.01 -13.70 20.18
C MET A 322 -20.16 -13.26 19.24
N LYS A 323 -19.85 -12.80 18.03
CA LYS A 323 -20.84 -12.38 17.03
C LYS A 323 -21.70 -13.55 16.53
N ASP A 324 -21.09 -14.72 16.36
CA ASP A 324 -21.76 -15.92 15.87
C ASP A 324 -22.57 -16.65 16.97
N GLY A 325 -22.68 -16.05 18.17
CA GLY A 325 -23.51 -16.58 19.26
C GLY A 325 -22.91 -17.79 19.96
N SER A 326 -21.62 -18.08 19.75
CA SER A 326 -20.95 -19.21 20.41
C SER A 326 -20.76 -18.94 21.90
N SER A 327 -21.11 -19.93 22.74
CA SER A 327 -21.11 -19.80 24.19
C SER A 327 -19.67 -19.85 24.77
N LEU A 328 -18.89 -18.79 24.57
CA LEU A 328 -17.52 -18.71 25.08
C LEU A 328 -17.41 -18.32 26.56
N LEU A 329 -18.49 -17.87 27.22
CA LEU A 329 -18.44 -17.40 28.61
C LEU A 329 -18.40 -18.51 29.69
N LYS A 330 -18.09 -19.77 29.35
CA LYS A 330 -17.99 -20.86 30.36
C LYS A 330 -16.55 -21.27 30.72
N ARG A 331 -15.53 -20.60 30.18
CA ARG A 331 -14.12 -20.86 30.53
C ARG A 331 -13.37 -19.55 30.69
N ALA A 332 -13.67 -18.83 31.76
CA ALA A 332 -12.82 -17.82 32.39
C ALA A 332 -12.79 -18.13 33.88
#